data_AF-A0A948ARR2-F1
#
_entry.id   AF-A0A948ARR2-F1
#
_cell.length_a   1.000
_cell.length_b   1.000
_cell.length_c   1.000
_cell.angle_alpha   90.00
_cell.angle_beta   90.00
_cell.angle_gamma   90.00
#
_symmetry.space_group_name_H-M   'P 1'
#
loop_
_entity.id
_entity.type
_entity.pdbx_description
1 polymer ?
#
loop_
_entity_poly.entity_id
_entity_poly.type
_entity_poly.pdbx_seq_one_letter_code
_entity_poly.pdbx_strand_id
1 'polypeptide(L)'
;EDIAYAMARREQPELIIATACEDRLVKALRSVPEIPALLAPLTGMERMCVGAIFEPTWFEEQIALAVGSAGGERRVSCAHTGP
;
A
#
# COMPACT_ATOMS: atom_id res chain seq x y z
N GLU A 1 -16.32 -7.10 -6.61
CA GLU A 1 -14.91 -6.79 -6.91
C GLU A 1 -14.43 -5.78 -5.89
N ASP A 2 -13.19 -5.89 -5.40
CA ASP A 2 -12.65 -4.93 -4.44
C ASP A 2 -12.45 -3.57 -5.14
N ILE A 3 -13.04 -2.51 -4.60
CA ILE A 3 -13.04 -1.17 -5.19
C ILE A 3 -11.60 -0.67 -5.39
N ALA A 4 -10.69 -1.02 -4.48
CA ALA A 4 -9.29 -0.59 -4.57
C ALA A 4 -8.59 -1.17 -5.81
N TYR A 5 -8.82 -2.45 -6.14
CA TYR A 5 -8.22 -3.07 -7.30
C TYR A 5 -8.81 -2.55 -8.61
N ALA A 6 -10.13 -2.35 -8.66
CA ALA A 6 -10.79 -1.78 -9.82
C ALA A 6 -10.29 -0.34 -10.09
N MET A 7 -10.10 0.46 -9.03
CA MET A 7 -9.49 1.79 -9.14
C MET A 7 -8.04 1.71 -9.62
N ALA A 8 -7.21 0.84 -9.04
CA ALA A 8 -5.82 0.69 -9.45
C ALA A 8 -5.69 0.35 -10.94
N ARG A 9 -6.50 -0.60 -11.44
CA ARG A 9 -6.52 -0.95 -12.88
C ARG A 9 -6.95 0.20 -13.78
N ARG A 10 -7.90 1.02 -13.31
CA ARG A 10 -8.40 2.17 -14.08
C ARG A 10 -7.41 3.32 -14.11
N GLU A 11 -6.84 3.67 -12.96
CA GLU A 11 -5.96 4.83 -12.81
C GLU A 11 -4.52 4.53 -13.24
N GLN A 12 -4.12 3.25 -13.32
CA GLN A 12 -2.76 2.81 -13.69
C GLN A 12 -1.66 3.60 -12.96
N PRO A 13 -1.68 3.65 -11.62
CA PRO A 13 -0.68 4.42 -10.89
C PRO A 13 0.72 3.83 -11.12
N GLU A 14 1.73 4.70 -11.09
CA GLU A 14 3.13 4.28 -11.23
C GLU A 14 3.59 3.41 -10.04
N LEU A 15 2.94 3.57 -8.88
CA LEU A 15 3.24 2.83 -7.65
C LEU A 15 1.98 2.74 -6.76
N ILE A 16 1.74 1.56 -6.21
CA ILE A 16 0.77 1.34 -5.12
C ILE A 16 1.52 1.28 -3.79
N ILE A 17 0.99 1.96 -2.78
CA ILE A 17 1.39 1.75 -1.39
C ILE A 17 0.34 0.84 -0.75
N ALA A 18 0.73 -0.38 -0.39
CA ALA A 18 -0.18 -1.35 0.20
C ALA A 18 0.08 -1.48 1.71
N THR A 19 -0.90 -1.10 2.52
CA THR A 19 -0.87 -1.22 3.98
C THR A 19 -1.93 -2.22 4.46
N ALA A 20 -1.49 -3.37 4.99
CA ALA A 20 -2.37 -4.40 5.51
C ALA A 20 -1.60 -5.42 6.36
N CYS A 21 -2.31 -6.41 6.92
CA CYS A 21 -1.67 -7.63 7.40
C CYS A 21 -1.00 -8.39 6.24
N GLU A 22 0.01 -9.21 6.56
CA GLU A 22 0.81 -9.94 5.55
C GLU A 22 -0.05 -10.74 4.56
N ASP A 23 -1.05 -11.49 5.04
CA ASP A 23 -1.95 -12.27 4.18
C ASP A 23 -2.70 -11.40 3.16
N ARG A 24 -3.10 -10.19 3.55
CA ARG A 24 -3.79 -9.27 2.64
C ARG A 24 -2.83 -8.60 1.67
N LEU A 25 -1.58 -8.36 2.05
CA LEU A 25 -0.55 -7.87 1.14
C LEU A 25 -0.27 -8.88 0.02
N VAL A 26 -0.16 -10.17 0.35
CA VAL A 26 0.01 -11.23 -0.66
C VAL A 26 -1.19 -11.28 -1.61
N LYS A 27 -2.41 -11.09 -1.12
CA LYS A 27 -3.62 -11.00 -1.96
C LYS A 27 -3.60 -9.77 -2.87
N ALA A 28 -3.18 -8.62 -2.35
CA ALA A 28 -3.10 -7.38 -3.12
C ALA A 28 -2.10 -7.50 -4.29
N LEU A 29 -0.90 -8.03 -4.03
CA LEU A 29 0.12 -8.28 -5.06
C LEU A 29 -0.37 -9.17 -6.19
N ARG A 30 -1.16 -10.20 -5.85
CA ARG A 30 -1.70 -11.13 -6.85
C ARG A 30 -2.88 -10.56 -7.62
N SER A 31 -3.54 -9.53 -7.10
CA SER A 31 -4.76 -8.96 -7.68
C SER A 31 -4.47 -7.90 -8.74
N VAL A 32 -3.33 -7.22 -8.68
CA VAL A 32 -2.87 -6.23 -9.66
C VAL A 32 -1.36 -6.38 -9.93
N PRO A 33 -0.91 -7.54 -10.44
CA PRO A 33 0.52 -7.84 -10.59
C PRO A 33 1.24 -6.94 -11.59
N GLU A 34 0.51 -6.26 -12.48
CA GLU A 34 1.05 -5.36 -13.49
C GLU A 34 1.52 -4.00 -12.92
N ILE A 35 1.06 -3.62 -11.73
CA ILE A 35 1.40 -2.33 -11.10
C ILE A 35 2.42 -2.57 -9.97
N PRO A 36 3.57 -1.87 -9.98
CA PRO A 36 4.53 -1.94 -8.88
C PRO A 36 3.87 -1.57 -7.54
N ALA A 37 4.18 -2.32 -6.49
CA ALA A 37 3.67 -2.07 -5.15
C ALA A 37 4.78 -2.05 -4.10
N LEU A 38 4.78 -1.01 -3.27
CA LEU A 38 5.54 -0.93 -2.04
C LEU A 38 4.67 -1.48 -0.90
N LEU A 39 5.13 -2.55 -0.27
CA LEU A 39 4.42 -3.16 0.85
C LEU A 39 4.83 -2.48 2.15
N ALA A 40 3.83 -2.10 2.94
CA ALA A 40 4.01 -1.55 4.27
C ALA A 40 3.18 -2.37 5.27
N PRO A 41 3.76 -3.48 5.78
CA PRO A 41 3.03 -4.39 6.64
C PRO A 41 2.66 -3.72 7.96
N LEU A 42 1.43 -3.99 8.40
CA LEU A 42 0.99 -3.60 9.73
C LEU A 42 1.59 -4.54 10.78
N THR A 43 2.03 -4.00 11.91
CA THR A 43 2.62 -4.73 13.03
C THR A 43 1.74 -4.63 14.27
N GLY A 44 2.11 -5.30 15.37
CA GLY A 44 1.45 -5.15 16.68
C GLY A 44 -0.02 -5.61 16.74
N MET A 45 -0.49 -6.34 15.74
CA MET A 45 -1.89 -6.77 15.63
C MET A 45 -2.25 -7.85 16.66
N GLU A 46 -3.39 -7.67 17.35
CA GLU A 46 -3.97 -8.69 18.24
C GLU A 46 -4.73 -9.76 17.45
N ARG A 47 -5.37 -9.34 16.35
CA ARG A 47 -6.07 -10.17 15.35
C ARG A 47 -5.96 -9.48 14.00
N MET A 48 -6.42 -10.15 12.93
CA MET A 48 -6.31 -9.64 11.56
C MET A 48 -6.78 -8.18 11.45
N CYS A 49 -5.83 -7.27 11.21
CA CYS A 49 -6.02 -5.83 11.06
C CYS A 49 -6.65 -5.10 12.27
N VAL A 50 -6.52 -5.62 13.49
CA VAL A 50 -7.04 -4.95 14.71
C VAL A 50 -5.93 -4.72 15.71
N GLY A 51 -5.93 -3.52 16.30
CA GLY A 51 -4.80 -3.03 17.12
C GLY A 51 -3.55 -2.79 16.28
N ALA A 52 -3.71 -2.69 14.96
CA ALA A 52 -2.61 -2.67 14.03
C ALA A 52 -1.81 -1.37 14.14
N ILE A 53 -0.51 -1.49 14.27
CA ILE A 53 0.43 -0.38 14.30
C ILE A 53 1.02 -0.21 12.90
N PHE A 54 1.09 1.04 12.46
CA PHE A 54 1.79 1.45 11.27
C PHE A 54 2.99 2.29 11.70
N GLU A 55 4.19 1.90 11.28
CA GLU A 55 5.45 2.56 11.63
C GLU A 55 5.81 3.61 10.57
N PRO A 56 5.52 4.90 10.78
CA PRO A 56 5.65 5.91 9.73
C PRO A 56 7.11 6.17 9.36
N THR A 57 8.01 6.18 10.35
CA THR A 57 9.43 6.43 10.14
C THR A 57 10.07 5.38 9.23
N TRP A 58 9.83 4.10 9.52
CA TRP A 58 10.32 3.01 8.66
C TRP A 58 9.74 3.13 7.25
N PHE A 59 8.45 3.48 7.15
CA PHE A 59 7.79 3.63 5.85
C PHE A 59 8.37 4.78 5.02
N GLU A 60 8.66 5.92 5.64
CA GLU A 60 9.31 7.06 5.00
C GLU A 60 10.70 6.69 4.47
N GLU A 61 11.48 5.92 5.23
CA GLU A 61 12.78 5.40 4.78
C GLU A 61 12.62 4.48 3.55
N GLN A 62 11.61 3.61 3.55
CA GLN A 62 11.34 2.74 2.40
C GLN A 62 10.90 3.53 1.16
N ILE A 63 10.06 4.57 1.32
CA ILE A 63 9.72 5.48 0.22
C ILE A 63 10.97 6.17 -0.29
N ALA A 64 11.82 6.71 0.59
CA ALA A 64 13.03 7.41 0.19
C ALA A 64 13.95 6.53 -0.67
N LEU A 65 14.08 5.24 -0.30
CA LEU A 65 14.82 4.24 -1.07
C LEU A 65 14.13 3.90 -2.40
N ALA A 66 12.81 3.73 -2.39
CA ALA A 66 12.04 3.33 -3.57
C ALA A 66 11.91 4.43 -4.62
N VAL A 67 11.82 5.70 -4.19
CA VAL A 67 11.53 6.85 -5.05
C VAL A 67 12.79 7.67 -5.35
N GLY A 68 13.88 7.49 -4.59
CA GLY A 68 15.19 8.09 -4.85
C GLY A 68 15.17 9.61 -5.03
N SER A 69 15.12 10.40 -3.95
CA SER A 69 15.27 11.87 -3.94
C SER A 69 14.49 12.68 -5.00
N ALA A 70 13.45 12.13 -5.63
CA ALA A 70 12.68 12.83 -6.65
C ALA A 70 11.53 13.62 -6.00
N GLY A 71 11.85 14.86 -5.62
CA GLY A 71 10.86 15.88 -5.30
C GLY A 71 9.92 16.09 -6.49
N GLY A 72 8.65 15.77 -6.30
CA GLY A 72 7.59 16.04 -7.24
C GLY A 72 6.25 15.91 -6.52
N GLU A 73 5.52 17.01 -6.43
CA GLU A 73 4.14 17.03 -5.93
C GLU A 73 3.29 16.08 -6.79
N ARG A 74 3.05 14.87 -6.28
CA ARG A 74 2.17 13.89 -6.90
C ARG A 74 0.89 13.78 -6.10
N ARG A 75 -0.23 13.84 -6.82
CA ARG A 75 -1.59 13.74 -6.28
C ARG A 75 -1.78 12.32 -5.72
N VAL A 76 -1.68 12.18 -4.40
CA VAL A 76 -1.92 10.92 -3.70
C VAL A 76 -3.43 10.68 -3.64
N SER A 77 -3.89 9.58 -4.25
CA SER A 77 -5.27 9.12 -4.11
C SER A 77 -5.31 7.94 -3.15
N CYS A 78 -5.77 8.16 -1.92
CA CYS A 78 -5.96 7.09 -0.93
C CYS A 78 -7.28 6.37 -1.18
N ALA A 79 -7.22 5.11 -1.61
CA ALA A 79 -8.37 4.20 -1.56
C ALA A 79 -8.35 3.48 -0.21
N HIS A 80 -9.21 3.89 0.73
CA HIS A 80 -9.42 3.16 1.98
C HIS A 80 -10.45 2.06 1.76
N THR A 81 -10.09 0.82 2.05
CA THR A 81 -11.03 -0.31 2.16
C THR A 81 -11.00 -0.84 3.59
N GLY A 82 -11.74 -0.14 4.47
CA GLY A 82 -12.26 -0.73 5.70
C GLY A 82 -13.63 -1.37 5.45
N PRO A 83 -14.11 -2.26 6.34
CA PRO A 83 -15.52 -2.63 6.35
C PRO A 83 -16.43 -1.41 6.58
#